data_AF-A0A0J1IFN3-F1
#
_entry.id   AF-A0A0J1IFN3-F1
#
_cell.length_a   1.000
_cell.length_b   1.000
_cell.length_c   1.000
_cell.angle_alpha   90.00
_cell.angle_beta   90.00
_cell.angle_gamma   90.00
#
_symmetry.space_group_name_H-M   'P 1'
#
loop_
_entity.id
_entity.type
_entity.pdbx_description
1 polymer ?
#
loop_
_entity_poly.entity_id
_entity_poly.type
_entity_poly.pdbx_seq_one_letter_code
_entity_poly.pdbx_strand_id
1 'polypeptide(L)' 'MLKKQLLTQIELKRTELIEIAMKHGFSSSSAIICSQELDVLLNKYNEINLKNEFPAFRESKKQWNM' A
#
# COMPACT_ATOMS: atom_id res chain seq x y z
N MET A 1 17.51 6.45 -1.62
CA MET A 1 16.88 7.26 -0.56
C MET A 1 15.37 7.10 -0.54
N LEU A 2 14.67 7.33 -1.66
CA LEU A 2 13.20 7.26 -1.78
C LEU A 2 12.56 5.92 -1.34
N LYS A 3 13.17 4.77 -1.68
CA LYS A 3 12.66 3.44 -1.31
C LYS A 3 12.63 3.23 0.21
N LYS A 4 13.68 3.67 0.93
CA LYS A 4 13.77 3.55 2.40
C LYS A 4 12.72 4.43 3.08
N GLN A 5 12.53 5.66 2.60
CA GLN A 5 11.49 6.56 3.13
C GLN A 5 10.08 6.04 2.91
N LEU A 6 9.83 5.37 1.78
CA LEU A 6 8.55 4.73 1.50
C LEU A 6 8.31 3.53 2.43
N LEU A 7 9.33 2.71 2.67
CA LEU A 7 9.25 1.60 3.64
C LEU A 7 8.95 2.12 5.06
N THR A 8 9.60 3.19 5.50
CA THR A 8 9.29 3.82 6.79
C THR A 8 7.83 4.25 6.88
N GLN A 9 7.29 4.86 5.81
CA GLN A 9 5.87 5.26 5.79
C GLN A 9 4.92 4.07 5.84
N ILE A 10 5.26 2.96 5.17
CA ILE A 10 4.48 1.71 5.22
C ILE A 10 4.44 1.17 6.65
N GLU A 11 5.58 1.09 7.34
CA GLU A 11 5.61 0.57 8.71
C GLU A 11 4.89 1.48 9.72
N LEU A 12 5.01 2.81 9.55
CA LEU A 12 4.26 3.77 10.36
C LEU A 12 2.75 3.59 10.18
N LYS A 13 2.27 3.55 8.93
CA LYS A 13 0.85 3.39 8.61
C LYS A 13 0.31 2.01 9.03
N ARG A 14 1.13 0.97 8.96
CA ARG A 14 0.79 -0.36 9.47
C ARG A 14 0.59 -0.36 10.99
N THR A 15 1.47 0.33 11.71
CA THR A 15 1.35 0.47 13.18
C THR A 15 0.06 1.22 13.53
N GLU A 16 -0.22 2.32 12.83
CA GLU A 16 -1.45 3.09 12.99
C GLU A 16 -2.71 2.24 12.73
N LEU A 17 -2.71 1.42 11.68
CA LEU A 17 -3.82 0.50 11.39
C LEU A 17 -4.05 -0.50 12.52
N ILE A 18 -2.98 -1.07 13.07
CA ILE A 18 -3.07 -2.00 14.20
C ILE A 18 -3.68 -1.31 15.41
N GLU A 19 -3.21 -0.10 15.75
CA GLU A 19 -3.74 0.68 16.87
C GLU A 19 -5.23 1.02 16.70
N ILE A 20 -5.62 1.48 15.51
CA ILE A 20 -7.02 1.79 15.19
C ILE A 20 -7.88 0.52 15.25
N ALA A 21 -7.41 -0.59 14.70
CA ALA A 21 -8.13 -1.85 14.73
C ALA A 21 -8.27 -2.43 16.13
N MET A 22 -7.25 -2.28 16.98
CA MET A 22 -7.33 -2.67 18.40
C MET A 22 -8.36 -1.83 19.16
N LYS A 23 -8.48 -0.54 18.83
CA LYS A 23 -9.39 0.39 19.51
C LYS A 23 -10.83 0.34 18.99
N HIS A 24 -11.02 0.17 17.68
CA HIS A 24 -12.30 0.34 17.01
C HIS A 24 -12.77 -0.90 16.24
N GLY A 25 -11.93 -1.94 16.14
CA GLY A 25 -12.17 -3.11 15.31
C GLY A 25 -11.77 -2.90 13.84
N PHE A 26 -11.41 -3.99 13.16
CA PHE A 26 -11.01 -3.98 11.75
C PHE A 26 -12.13 -3.58 10.79
N SER A 27 -13.39 -3.79 11.16
CA SER A 27 -14.56 -3.39 10.37
C SER A 27 -14.98 -1.94 10.59
N SER A 28 -14.31 -1.20 11.48
CA SER A 28 -14.59 0.22 11.65
C SER A 28 -14.20 1.01 10.40
N SER A 29 -14.95 2.06 10.09
CA SER A 29 -14.64 2.95 8.97
C SER A 29 -13.21 3.49 9.05
N SER A 30 -12.74 3.81 10.26
CA SER A 30 -11.37 4.29 10.49
C SER A 30 -10.31 3.24 10.14
N ALA A 31 -10.52 1.97 10.51
CA ALA A 31 -9.58 0.90 10.15
C ALA A 31 -9.61 0.61 8.65
N ILE A 32 -10.78 0.67 8.02
CA ILE A 32 -10.94 0.48 6.57
C ILE A 32 -10.20 1.59 5.80
N ILE A 33 -10.40 2.85 6.17
CA ILE A 33 -9.71 3.98 5.53
C ILE A 33 -8.19 3.86 5.72
N CYS A 34 -7.74 3.57 6.94
CA CYS A 34 -6.31 3.40 7.23
C CYS A 34 -5.69 2.23 6.42
N SER A 35 -6.43 1.12 6.24
CA SER A 35 -6.03 0.00 5.38
C SER A 35 -5.91 0.41 3.91
N GLN A 36 -6.84 1.22 3.41
CA GLN A 36 -6.79 1.71 2.03
C GLN A 36 -5.58 2.63 1.79
N GLU A 37 -5.25 3.48 2.77
CA GLU A 37 -4.04 4.31 2.73
C GLU A 37 -2.77 3.46 2.73
N LEU A 38 -2.72 2.41 3.55
CA LEU A 38 -1.62 1.45 3.57
C LEU A 38 -1.48 0.74 2.22
N ASP A 39 -2.58 0.32 1.61
CA ASP A 39 -2.58 -0.33 0.28
C ASP A 39 -2.03 0.60 -0.80
N VAL A 40 -2.33 1.90 -0.77
CA VAL A 40 -1.74 2.87 -1.71
C VAL A 40 -0.21 2.93 -1.57
N LEU A 41 0.29 2.95 -0.34
CA LEU A 41 1.74 2.95 -0.08
C LEU A 41 2.41 1.65 -0.55
N LEU A 42 1.78 0.50 -0.29
CA LEU A 42 2.23 -0.81 -0.75
C LEU A 42 2.25 -0.89 -2.28
N ASN A 43 1.20 -0.42 -2.94
CA ASN A 43 1.12 -0.36 -4.40
C ASN A 43 2.23 0.51 -4.99
N LYS A 44 2.48 1.69 -4.42
CA LYS A 44 3.59 2.56 -4.83
C LYS A 44 4.95 1.88 -4.65
N TYR A 45 5.12 1.15 -3.56
CA TYR A 45 6.35 0.39 -3.32
C TYR A 45 6.48 -0.74 -4.35
N ASN A 46 5.41 -1.49 -4.59
CA ASN A 46 5.37 -2.54 -5.59
C ASN A 46 5.67 -2.01 -7.00
N GLU A 47 5.13 -0.85 -7.40
CA GLU A 47 5.45 -0.24 -8.70
C GLU A 47 6.93 0.12 -8.84
N ILE A 48 7.56 0.58 -7.75
CA ILE A 48 9.01 0.88 -7.72
C ILE A 48 9.83 -0.42 -7.81
N ASN A 49 9.36 -1.53 -7.23
CA ASN A 49 10.06 -2.82 -7.26
C ASN A 49 9.80 -3.61 -8.56
N LEU A 50 8.56 -3.66 -9.05
CA LEU A 50 8.16 -4.29 -10.31
C LEU A 50 8.85 -3.66 -11.52
N LYS A 51 9.17 -2.36 -11.48
CA LYS A 51 10.04 -1.70 -12.47
C LYS A 51 11.43 -2.35 -12.58
N ASN A 52 11.90 -3.02 -11.54
CA ASN A 52 13.22 -3.66 -11.52
C ASN A 52 13.18 -5.16 -11.81
N GLU A 53 12.03 -5.85 -11.65
CA GLU A 53 11.98 -7.32 -11.79
C GLU A 53 11.14 -7.81 -12.98
N PHE A 54 10.02 -7.17 -13.36
CA PHE A 54 9.18 -7.65 -14.48
C PHE A 54 8.40 -6.52 -15.21
N PRO A 55 8.93 -5.96 -16.31
CA PRO A 55 8.26 -4.89 -17.07
C PRO A 55 6.96 -5.32 -17.78
N ALA A 56 6.73 -6.62 -17.98
CA ALA A 56 5.60 -7.16 -18.75
C ALA A 56 4.21 -6.98 -18.09
N PHE A 57 4.13 -6.87 -16.75
CA PHE A 57 2.85 -6.73 -16.06
C PHE A 57 2.19 -5.35 -16.27
N ARG A 58 2.94 -4.34 -16.71
CA ARG A 58 2.41 -2.99 -16.95
C ARG A 58 1.47 -2.94 -18.16
N GLU A 59 1.68 -3.78 -19.17
CA GLU A 59 0.81 -3.82 -20.36
C GLU A 59 -0.55 -4.44 -20.06
N SER A 60 -0.60 -5.46 -19.21
CA SER A 60 -1.84 -6.14 -18.84
C SER A 60 -2.77 -5.23 -18.02
N LYS A 61 -2.20 -4.39 -17.13
CA LYS A 61 -2.98 -3.39 -16.37
C LYS A 61 -3.51 -2.23 -17.24
N LYS A 62 -2.90 -1.97 -18.40
CA LYS A 62 -3.44 -1.05 -19.42
C LYS A 62 -4.59 -1.68 -20.21
N GLN A 63 -4.57 -2.99 -20.43
CA GLN A 63 -5.63 -3.71 -21.15
C GLN A 63 -6.92 -3.87 -20.32
N TRP A 64 -6.84 -3.84 -18.99
CA TRP A 64 -7.99 -3.99 -18.09
C TRP A 64 -8.75 -2.69 -17.76
N ASN A 65 -8.26 -1.53 -18.21
CA ASN A 65 -8.95 -0.24 -18.08
C ASN A 65 -9.45 0.23 -19.46
N MET A 66 -10.14 -0.64 -20.20
CA MET A 66 -10.96 -0.30 -21.38
C MET A 66 -12.43 -0.45 -21.03
#